data_AF-A0A8I1RCL1-F1
#
_entry.id   AF-A0A8I1RCL1-F1
#
_cell.length_a   1.000
_cell.length_b   1.000
_cell.length_c   1.000
_cell.angle_alpha   90.00
_cell.angle_beta   90.00
_cell.angle_gamma   90.00
#
_symmetry.space_group_name_H-M   'P 1'
#
loop_
_entity.id
_entity.type
_entity.pdbx_description
1 polymer ?
#
loop_
_entity_poly.entity_id
_entity_poly.type
_entity_poly.pdbx_seq_one_letter_code
_entity_poly.pdbx_strand_id
1 'polypeptide(L)'
;MELKTARLTLLIDPAKKAAFERLCASQDVTPSQVVRRLIREYLAAHGVEYVPSGITAAESAEGREAPQRKSGATRSKGPARGRAR
;
A
#
# COMPACT_ATOMS: atom_id res chain seq x y z
N MET A 1 7.14 9.64 16.60
CA MET A 1 6.78 8.38 17.29
C MET A 1 7.48 7.24 16.57
N GLU A 2 8.30 6.46 17.27
CA GLU A 2 9.08 5.38 16.64
C GLU A 2 8.17 4.22 16.26
N LEU A 3 8.15 3.89 14.96
CA LEU A 3 7.44 2.73 14.45
C LEU A 3 8.18 1.47 14.90
N LYS A 4 7.61 0.72 15.85
CA LYS A 4 8.19 -0.56 16.31
C LYS A 4 8.11 -1.57 15.18
N THR A 5 9.23 -1.78 14.49
CA THR A 5 9.34 -2.79 13.44
C THR A 5 9.76 -4.13 14.04
N ALA A 6 9.12 -5.21 13.58
CA ALA A 6 9.48 -6.58 13.94
C ALA A 6 9.91 -7.36 12.68
N ARG A 7 10.83 -8.31 12.83
CA ARG A 7 11.22 -9.24 11.76
C ARG A 7 10.38 -10.52 11.85
N LEU A 8 9.78 -10.91 10.73
CA LEU A 8 9.12 -12.20 10.55
C LEU A 8 10.03 -13.08 9.68
N THR A 9 10.51 -14.18 10.24
CA THR A 9 11.30 -15.19 9.51
C THR A 9 10.43 -16.41 9.25
N LEU A 10 10.38 -16.87 8.00
CA LEU A 10 9.60 -18.04 7.59
C LEU A 10 10.52 -19.01 6.85
N LEU A 11 10.44 -20.29 7.20
CA LEU A 11 11.07 -21.37 6.45
C LEU A 11 10.09 -21.87 5.40
N ILE A 12 10.50 -21.80 4.13
CA ILE A 12 9.72 -22.30 3.00
C ILE A 12 10.62 -23.13 2.09
N ASP A 13 9.99 -24.01 1.32
CA ASP A 13 10.66 -24.77 0.28
C ASP A 13 11.35 -23.84 -0.74
N PRO A 14 12.60 -24.16 -1.18
CA PRO A 14 13.35 -23.31 -2.09
C PRO A 14 12.68 -23.15 -3.47
N ALA A 15 12.00 -24.18 -3.99
CA ALA A 15 11.31 -24.08 -5.27
C ALA A 15 10.08 -23.16 -5.17
N LYS A 16 9.33 -23.24 -4.06
CA LYS A 16 8.22 -22.32 -3.76
C LYS A 16 8.72 -20.88 -3.62
N LYS A 17 9.83 -20.65 -2.90
CA LYS A 17 10.45 -19.31 -2.78
C LYS A 17 10.75 -18.72 -4.16
N ALA A 18 11.43 -19.49 -5.00
CA ALA A 18 11.83 -19.03 -6.33
C ALA A 18 10.61 -18.74 -7.22
N ALA A 19 9.57 -19.57 -7.17
CA ALA A 19 8.33 -19.32 -7.90
C ALA A 19 7.61 -18.06 -7.43
N PHE A 20 7.53 -17.86 -6.11
CA PHE A 20 6.90 -16.67 -5.53
C PHE A 20 7.66 -15.39 -5.88
N GLU A 21 8.99 -15.41 -5.83
CA GLU A 21 9.83 -14.27 -6.21
C GLU A 21 9.67 -13.89 -7.68
N ARG A 22 9.63 -14.89 -8.58
CA ARG A 22 9.37 -14.64 -10.01
C ARG A 22 7.99 -14.02 -10.25
N LEU A 23 6.96 -14.54 -9.57
CA LEU A 23 5.61 -14.00 -9.67
C LEU A 23 5.55 -12.54 -9.18
N CYS A 24 6.19 -12.24 -8.05
CA CYS A 24 6.25 -10.89 -7.51
C CYS A 24 6.99 -9.94 -8.48
N ALA A 25 8.12 -10.38 -9.03
CA ALA A 25 8.88 -9.61 -10.02
C ALA A 25 8.08 -9.32 -11.29
N SER A 26 7.24 -10.26 -11.76
CA SER A 26 6.38 -10.06 -12.94
C SER A 26 5.29 -8.99 -12.75
N GLN A 27 5.02 -8.61 -11.51
CA GLN A 27 3.98 -7.64 -11.14
C GLN A 27 4.59 -6.36 -10.54
N ASP A 28 5.91 -6.18 -10.62
CA ASP A 28 6.64 -5.04 -10.04
C ASP A 28 6.38 -4.86 -8.52
N VAL A 29 6.15 -5.96 -7.80
CA VAL A 29 5.95 -5.96 -6.35
C VAL A 29 7.06 -6.75 -5.65
N THR A 30 7.37 -6.36 -4.42
CA THR A 30 8.31 -7.14 -3.59
C THR A 30 7.58 -8.21 -2.79
N PRO A 31 8.19 -9.39 -2.55
CA PRO A 31 7.62 -10.44 -1.70
C PRO A 31 7.11 -9.91 -0.34
N SER A 32 7.88 -9.01 0.28
CA SER A 32 7.54 -8.40 1.56
C SER A 32 6.28 -7.51 1.52
N GLN A 33 5.97 -6.88 0.38
CA GLN A 33 4.72 -6.12 0.23
C GLN A 33 3.52 -7.06 0.13
N VAL A 34 3.65 -8.14 -0.65
CA VAL A 34 2.59 -9.15 -0.82
C VAL A 34 2.31 -9.83 0.52
N VAL A 35 3.33 -10.29 1.24
CA VAL A 35 3.17 -10.94 2.55
C VAL A 35 2.49 -10.01 3.55
N ARG A 36 2.85 -8.73 3.61
CA ARG A 36 2.19 -7.76 4.50
C ARG A 36 0.72 -7.57 4.16
N ARG A 37 0.38 -7.55 2.88
CA ARG A 37 -1.02 -7.46 2.43
C ARG A 37 -1.79 -8.72 2.82
N LEU A 38 -1.22 -9.90 2.56
CA LEU A 38 -1.81 -11.18 2.95
C LEU A 38 -2.08 -11.26 4.45
N ILE A 39 -1.14 -10.81 5.30
CA ILE A 39 -1.35 -10.78 6.75
C ILE A 39 -2.55 -9.91 7.12
N ARG A 40 -2.65 -8.69 6.57
CA ARG A 40 -3.78 -7.79 6.86
C ARG A 40 -5.12 -8.37 6.41
N GLU A 41 -5.17 -8.89 5.20
CA GLU A 41 -6.40 -9.48 4.64
C GLU A 41 -6.81 -10.73 5.42
N TYR A 42 -5.85 -11.55 5.85
CA TYR A 42 -6.11 -12.73 6.67
C TYR A 42 -6.66 -12.36 8.05
N LEU A 43 -6.05 -11.39 8.74
CA LEU A 43 -6.56 -10.91 10.03
C LEU A 43 -7.99 -10.37 9.91
N ALA A 44 -8.27 -9.58 8.87
CA ALA A 44 -9.61 -9.04 8.61
C ALA A 44 -10.63 -10.14 8.32
N ALA A 45 -10.27 -11.16 7.53
CA ALA A 45 -11.13 -12.29 7.22
C ALA A 45 -11.50 -13.12 8.46
N HIS A 46 -10.63 -13.13 9.49
CA HIS A 46 -10.87 -13.80 10.77
C HIS A 46 -11.43 -12.87 11.87
N GLY A 47 -11.75 -11.61 11.55
CA GLY A 47 -12.30 -10.66 12.52
C GLY A 47 -11.32 -10.24 13.62
N VAL A 48 -10.01 -10.38 13.40
CA VAL A 48 -8.99 -10.00 14.36
C VAL A 48 -8.65 -8.52 14.19
N GLU A 49 -8.96 -7.71 15.18
CA GLU A 49 -8.55 -6.29 15.19
C GLU A 49 -7.04 -6.16 15.45
N TYR A 50 -6.38 -5.37 14.62
CA TYR A 50 -4.95 -5.07 14.73
C TYR A 50 -4.73 -3.57 14.92
N VAL A 51 -4.12 -3.20 16.05
CA VAL A 51 -3.69 -1.82 16.33
C VAL A 51 -2.17 -1.74 16.09
N PRO A 52 -1.70 -0.87 15.18
CA PRO A 52 -0.28 -0.70 14.93
C PRO A 52 0.48 -0.27 16.19
N SER A 53 1.60 -0.95 16.46
CA SER A 53 2.51 -0.64 17.58
C SER A 53 3.16 0.74 17.38
N GLY A 54 2.51 1.78 17.89
CA GLY A 54 2.91 3.17 17.68
C GLY A 54 1.74 4.13 17.49
N ILE A 55 0.51 3.63 17.37
CA ILE A 55 -0.72 4.41 17.44
C ILE A 55 -1.45 3.95 18.70
N THR A 56 -1.78 4.86 19.62
CA THR A 56 -2.63 4.48 20.74
C THR A 56 -4.04 4.18 20.21
N ALA A 57 -4.78 3.25 20.82
CA ALA A 57 -6.12 2.89 20.35
C ALA A 57 -7.06 4.12 20.21
N ALA A 58 -6.77 5.21 20.94
CA ALA A 58 -7.45 6.50 20.85
C ALA A 58 -7.30 7.20 19.48
N GLU A 59 -6.11 7.19 18.88
CA GLU A 59 -5.82 7.92 17.63
C GLU A 59 -6.33 7.18 16.37
N SER A 60 -6.57 5.86 16.47
CA SER A 60 -7.07 5.03 15.35
C SER A 60 -8.56 5.23 15.04
N ALA A 61 -9.31 5.85 15.95
CA ALA A 61 -10.73 6.14 15.79
C ALA A 61 -11.00 7.44 14.99
N GLU A 62 -10.08 8.41 15.04
CA GLU A 62 -10.23 9.73 14.41
C GLU A 62 -9.79 9.78 12.93
N GLY A 63 -9.14 8.74 12.42
CA GLY A 63 -8.60 8.69 11.05
C GLY A 63 -9.57 8.22 9.94
N ARG A 64 -10.86 8.01 10.23
CA ARG A 64 -11.86 7.57 9.22
C ARG A 64 -12.49 8.72 8.42
N GLU A 65 -11.99 9.95 8.50
CA GLU A 65 -12.46 11.03 7.63
C GLU A 65 -11.63 11.11 6.34
N ALA A 66 -12.22 10.59 5.27
CA ALA A 66 -11.68 10.66 3.92
C ALA A 66 -11.45 12.12 3.50
N PRO A 67 -10.30 12.48 2.89
CA PRO A 67 -10.17 13.80 2.31
C PRO A 67 -11.08 13.91 1.08
N GLN A 68 -12.13 14.72 1.22
CA GLN A 68 -12.98 15.18 0.12
C GLN A 68 -12.09 15.69 -1.03
N ARG A 69 -12.16 14.99 -2.16
CA ARG A 69 -11.71 15.51 -3.44
C ARG A 69 -12.56 16.74 -3.77
N LYS A 70 -12.02 17.94 -3.54
CA LYS A 70 -12.60 19.15 -4.13
C LYS A 70 -12.38 19.11 -5.63
N SER A 71 -13.48 18.84 -6.33
CA SER A 71 -13.68 19.04 -7.75
C SER A 71 -13.73 20.54 -8.08
N GLY A 72 -13.23 20.91 -9.26
CA GLY A 72 -13.34 22.25 -9.87
C GLY A 72 -11.95 22.85 -10.15
N ALA A 73 -11.56 23.25 -11.35
CA ALA A 73 -12.30 23.45 -12.58
C ALA A 73 -11.34 23.32 -13.79
N THR A 74 -11.90 22.80 -14.86
CA THR A 74 -11.37 22.73 -16.23
C THR A 74 -10.81 24.07 -16.73
N ARG A 75 -9.57 24.04 -17.26
CA ARG A 75 -9.13 25.01 -18.29
C ARG A 75 -8.77 24.23 -19.55
N SER A 76 -9.65 24.30 -20.54
CA SER A 76 -9.40 23.89 -21.92
C SER A 76 -9.68 25.08 -22.86
N LYS A 77 -8.99 25.09 -24.01
CA LYS A 77 -8.84 26.10 -25.09
C LYS A 77 -7.57 26.95 -24.97
N GLY A 78 -6.62 26.94 -25.91
CA GLY A 78 -6.47 26.31 -27.23
C GLY A 78 -5.22 26.89 -27.91
N PRO A 79 -4.67 26.29 -29.00
CA PRO A 79 -3.33 26.61 -29.52
C PRO A 79 -3.36 27.70 -30.60
N ALA A 80 -2.26 28.45 -30.78
CA ALA A 80 -2.02 29.22 -31.99
C ALA A 80 -0.53 29.23 -32.38
N ARG A 81 -0.30 28.89 -33.65
CA ARG A 81 0.97 28.73 -34.36
C ARG A 81 1.64 30.09 -34.58
N GLY A 82 2.98 30.11 -34.57
CA GLY A 82 3.76 31.26 -35.03
C GLY A 82 5.17 30.84 -35.49
N ARG A 83 5.30 30.49 -36.77
CA ARG A 83 6.59 30.44 -37.49
C ARG A 83 7.09 31.88 -37.69
N ALA A 84 8.35 32.15 -37.38
CA ALA A 84 9.07 33.28 -37.96
C ALA A 84 10.38 32.77 -38.57
N ARG A 85 10.57 33.14 -39.84
CA ARG A 85 11.84 33.10 -40.58
C ARG A 85 12.68 34.30 -40.18
#